data_AF-W2JSJ0-F1
#
_entry.id   AF-W2JSJ0-F1
#
_cell.length_a   1.000
_cell.length_b   1.000
_cell.length_c   1.000
_cell.angle_alpha   90.00
_cell.angle_beta   90.00
_cell.angle_gamma   90.00
#
_symmetry.space_group_name_H-M   'P 1'
#
loop_
_entity.id
_entity.type
_entity.pdbx_description
1 polymer ?
#
loop_
_entity_poly.entity_id
_entity_poly.type
_entity_poly.pdbx_seq_one_letter_code
_entity_poly.pdbx_strand_id
1 'polypeptide(L)'
;MPKRIDWKDVELGICTLDAQEVWSTWKSYEVTKYNQLACVVCPEDAAHKMRYRLLKCASKACATSSSSHGQPCPWRGKTLSCMTNDVFQMGEHVAAASSPRRKRLTPSQKPNVRELTLHNLRPMRFRHAMSRKFEIVLQDLPSLSRVQNFVQHYWRTNLTRNDRVDDLRKWIHERAFTGEEGLAQPFTYAWDLDADGKPVVGNGSEERPFVVGLTTKTLMLRLMRPPESFILHVDATYKLNYQGYPIIVVGISDCSRGFHLVSIFIVSGETQDIVQPALMALRRLYSVLTGHDLVVQYAIADPDQAQYNATNAVFGNNPHFTSLMCFFHVMKRVYRAIKTFPSGTKAIISRDLYDMHFARSHSEF
;
A
#
# COMPACT_ATOMS: atom_id res chain seq x y z
N MET A 1 3.85 51.21 -21.11
CA MET A 1 2.65 50.36 -21.02
C MET A 1 3.04 48.91 -21.29
N PRO A 2 2.60 47.92 -20.51
CA PRO A 2 2.88 46.51 -20.81
C PRO A 2 2.27 46.17 -22.18
N LYS A 3 3.03 45.49 -23.05
CA LYS A 3 2.51 45.02 -24.35
C LYS A 3 1.29 44.13 -24.09
N ARG A 4 0.12 44.51 -24.62
CA ARG A 4 -1.11 43.74 -24.50
C ARG A 4 -0.93 42.45 -25.31
N ILE A 5 -1.05 41.30 -24.64
CA ILE A 5 -0.96 39.99 -25.28
C ILE A 5 -2.27 39.77 -26.02
N ASP A 6 -2.20 39.52 -27.33
CA ASP A 6 -3.37 39.25 -28.16
C ASP A 6 -3.75 37.76 -28.05
N TRP A 7 -4.87 37.49 -27.39
CA TRP A 7 -5.36 36.15 -27.12
C TRP A 7 -6.45 35.81 -28.12
N LYS A 8 -6.32 34.67 -28.79
CA LYS A 8 -7.38 34.15 -29.66
C LYS A 8 -8.39 33.36 -28.83
N ASP A 9 -9.66 33.68 -29.00
CA ASP A 9 -10.76 32.97 -28.38
C ASP A 9 -10.88 31.57 -29.00
N VAL A 10 -10.89 30.55 -28.15
CA VAL A 10 -11.14 29.17 -28.56
C VAL A 10 -12.61 28.86 -28.33
N GLU A 11 -13.05 28.99 -27.07
CA GLU A 11 -14.45 28.88 -26.68
C GLU A 11 -14.70 29.76 -25.45
N LEU A 12 -15.88 30.38 -25.39
CA LEU A 12 -16.27 31.32 -24.33
C LEU A 12 -17.60 30.90 -23.72
N GLY A 13 -17.77 31.14 -22.42
CA GLY A 13 -19.05 30.92 -21.74
C GLY A 13 -19.46 29.46 -21.58
N ILE A 14 -18.55 28.50 -21.81
CA ILE A 14 -18.89 27.08 -21.87
C ILE A 14 -18.98 26.43 -20.48
N CYS A 15 -19.76 25.34 -20.39
CA CYS A 15 -19.88 24.62 -19.13
C CYS A 15 -18.58 23.89 -18.77
N THR A 16 -18.48 23.39 -17.54
CA THR A 16 -17.25 22.72 -17.06
C THR A 16 -16.97 21.39 -17.79
N LEU A 17 -18.00 20.73 -18.35
CA LEU A 17 -17.84 19.50 -19.11
C LEU A 17 -17.27 19.79 -20.50
N ASP A 18 -17.86 20.73 -21.21
CA ASP A 18 -17.40 21.15 -22.55
C ASP A 18 -15.98 21.70 -22.50
N ALA A 19 -15.65 22.50 -21.48
CA ALA A 19 -14.30 23.02 -21.28
C ALA A 19 -13.26 21.91 -21.13
N GLN A 20 -13.64 20.78 -20.53
CA GLN A 20 -12.74 19.63 -20.42
C GLN A 20 -12.59 18.87 -21.73
N GLU A 21 -13.63 18.83 -22.56
CA GLU A 21 -13.55 18.29 -23.91
C GLU A 21 -12.58 19.11 -24.76
N VAL A 22 -12.68 20.45 -24.71
CA VAL A 22 -11.71 21.35 -25.34
C VAL A 22 -10.30 21.12 -24.80
N TRP A 23 -10.12 21.01 -23.48
CA TRP A 23 -8.80 20.69 -22.92
C TRP A 23 -8.29 19.30 -23.33
N SER A 24 -9.20 18.40 -23.67
CA SER A 24 -8.91 17.07 -24.19
C SER A 24 -8.63 17.07 -25.70
N THR A 25 -8.77 18.16 -26.42
CA THR A 25 -8.25 18.25 -27.81
C THR A 25 -6.82 18.78 -27.84
N TRP A 26 -6.40 19.53 -26.80
CA TRP A 26 -5.09 20.18 -26.74
C TRP A 26 -3.91 19.23 -26.50
N LYS A 27 -2.72 19.62 -26.96
CA LYS A 27 -1.48 18.87 -26.65
C LYS A 27 -1.14 18.98 -25.17
N SER A 28 -0.24 18.11 -24.71
CA SER A 28 0.20 18.13 -23.31
C SER A 28 0.71 19.52 -22.93
N TYR A 29 0.24 20.04 -21.80
CA TYR A 29 0.55 21.39 -21.31
C TYR A 29 0.84 21.39 -19.80
N GLU A 30 1.52 22.45 -19.35
CA GLU A 30 1.81 22.75 -17.95
C GLU A 30 1.20 24.10 -17.54
N VAL A 31 0.66 24.18 -16.33
CA VAL A 31 0.18 25.43 -15.74
C VAL A 31 1.38 26.19 -15.17
N THR A 32 1.63 27.39 -15.67
CA THR A 32 2.75 28.26 -15.26
C THR A 32 2.34 29.33 -14.27
N LYS A 33 1.08 29.79 -14.34
CA LYS A 33 0.53 30.78 -13.43
C LYS A 33 -0.86 30.33 -13.00
N TYR A 34 -1.16 30.51 -11.72
CA TYR A 34 -2.44 30.16 -11.11
C TYR A 34 -2.81 31.24 -10.09
N ASN A 35 -3.82 32.04 -10.39
CA ASN A 35 -4.29 33.11 -9.50
C ASN A 35 -5.81 33.00 -9.29
N GLN A 36 -6.27 33.40 -8.11
CA GLN A 36 -7.68 33.71 -7.85
C GLN A 36 -7.85 35.23 -7.87
N LEU A 37 -8.81 35.71 -8.64
CA LEU A 37 -9.10 37.12 -8.83
C LEU A 37 -10.60 37.36 -8.59
N ALA A 38 -11.00 38.60 -8.31
CA ALA A 38 -12.41 38.97 -8.35
C ALA A 38 -12.96 38.68 -9.77
N CYS A 39 -14.16 38.11 -9.85
CA CYS A 39 -14.79 37.86 -11.14
C CYS A 39 -15.12 39.19 -11.82
N VAL A 40 -14.68 39.34 -13.07
CA VAL A 40 -14.96 40.51 -13.94
C VAL A 40 -15.77 40.12 -15.17
N VAL A 41 -16.22 38.85 -15.23
CA VAL A 41 -16.85 38.24 -16.42
C VAL A 41 -18.36 38.04 -16.21
N CYS A 42 -18.80 37.74 -14.98
CA CYS A 42 -20.21 37.52 -14.68
C CYS A 42 -20.92 38.85 -14.34
N PRO A 43 -22.16 39.08 -14.83
CA PRO A 43 -22.97 40.24 -14.43
C PRO A 43 -23.18 40.27 -12.92
N GLU A 44 -23.10 41.47 -12.35
CA GLU A 44 -23.03 41.78 -10.92
C GLU A 44 -24.26 41.30 -10.15
N ASP A 45 -24.18 40.17 -9.45
CA ASP A 45 -25.03 39.92 -8.27
C ASP A 45 -24.45 38.90 -7.26
N ALA A 46 -23.22 38.42 -7.46
CA ALA A 46 -22.52 37.63 -6.45
C ALA A 46 -21.02 37.93 -6.45
N ALA A 47 -20.48 38.37 -5.31
CA ALA A 47 -19.04 38.52 -5.12
C ALA A 47 -18.35 37.14 -5.07
N HIS A 48 -17.99 36.59 -6.22
CA HIS A 48 -17.31 35.30 -6.33
C HIS A 48 -15.94 35.43 -7.01
N LYS A 49 -15.07 34.45 -6.77
CA LYS A 49 -13.69 34.44 -7.27
C LYS A 49 -13.61 33.70 -8.60
N MET A 50 -12.99 34.34 -9.59
CA MET A 50 -12.61 33.72 -10.86
C MET A 50 -11.19 33.16 -10.76
N ARG A 51 -10.97 32.01 -11.37
CA ARG A 51 -9.66 31.35 -11.43
C ARG A 51 -8.98 31.64 -12.76
N TYR A 52 -7.83 32.28 -12.70
CA TYR A 52 -7.00 32.64 -13.85
C TYR A 52 -5.82 31.68 -13.97
N ARG A 53 -5.64 31.04 -15.14
CA ARG A 53 -4.48 30.17 -15.40
C ARG A 53 -3.79 30.52 -16.72
N LEU A 54 -2.46 30.45 -16.70
CA LEU A 54 -1.62 30.48 -17.91
C LEU A 54 -0.96 29.13 -18.13
N LEU A 55 -0.91 28.71 -19.38
CA LEU A 55 -0.46 27.40 -19.81
C LEU A 55 0.68 27.55 -20.81
N LYS A 56 1.66 26.65 -20.71
CA LYS A 56 2.74 26.49 -21.69
C LYS A 56 2.70 25.07 -22.27
N CYS A 57 3.24 24.91 -23.48
CA CYS A 57 3.36 23.59 -24.10
C CYS A 57 4.33 22.70 -23.31
N ALA A 58 3.95 21.42 -23.13
CA ALA A 58 4.75 20.37 -22.50
C ALA A 58 4.77 19.08 -23.35
N SER A 59 4.48 19.20 -24.65
CA SER A 59 4.53 18.07 -25.58
C SER A 59 5.99 17.69 -25.87
N LYS A 60 6.33 16.41 -25.69
CA LYS A 60 7.65 15.87 -26.04
C LYS A 60 7.97 16.07 -27.53
N ALA A 61 6.98 15.92 -28.40
CA ALA A 61 7.15 16.15 -29.84
C ALA A 61 7.52 17.61 -30.13
N CYS A 62 6.84 18.56 -29.48
CA CYS A 62 7.22 19.97 -29.58
C CYS A 62 8.59 20.25 -28.94
N ALA A 63 8.94 19.58 -27.85
CA ALA A 63 10.25 19.74 -27.20
C ALA A 63 11.38 19.30 -28.15
N THR A 64 11.27 18.14 -28.77
CA THR A 64 12.28 17.62 -29.73
C THR A 64 12.46 18.57 -30.93
N SER A 65 11.36 19.08 -31.50
CA SER A 65 11.43 20.06 -32.61
C SER A 65 11.87 21.46 -32.16
N SER A 66 11.65 21.82 -30.90
CA SER A 66 12.15 23.09 -30.34
C SER A 66 13.67 23.02 -30.13
N SER A 67 14.20 21.85 -29.75
CA SER A 67 15.64 21.61 -29.59
C SER A 67 16.43 21.80 -30.89
N SER A 68 15.84 21.49 -32.05
CA SER A 68 16.47 21.69 -33.36
C SER A 68 16.49 23.15 -33.84
N HIS A 69 15.61 24.01 -33.31
CA HIS A 69 15.49 25.42 -33.70
C HIS A 69 15.90 26.41 -32.59
N GLY A 70 16.33 25.93 -31.42
CA GLY A 70 16.87 26.75 -30.33
C GLY A 70 15.86 27.64 -29.60
N GLN A 71 14.56 27.57 -29.92
CA GLN A 71 13.52 28.38 -29.30
C GLN A 71 12.38 27.52 -28.72
N PRO A 72 11.85 27.87 -27.54
CA PRO A 72 10.76 27.14 -26.92
C PRO A 72 9.47 27.29 -27.74
N CYS A 73 8.66 26.22 -27.77
CA CYS A 73 7.37 26.20 -28.45
C CYS A 73 6.54 27.47 -28.15
N PRO A 74 6.09 28.22 -29.18
CA PRO A 74 5.47 29.53 -28.99
C PRO A 74 4.04 29.44 -28.48
N TRP A 75 3.40 28.27 -28.58
CA TRP A 75 2.04 28.05 -28.08
C TRP A 75 1.90 28.37 -26.58
N ARG A 76 0.86 29.15 -26.26
CA ARG A 76 0.41 29.46 -24.90
C ARG A 76 -1.10 29.30 -24.83
N GLY A 77 -1.58 28.87 -23.66
CA GLY A 77 -3.01 28.81 -23.35
C GLY A 77 -3.35 29.69 -22.15
N LYS A 78 -4.59 30.17 -22.09
CA LYS A 78 -5.16 30.88 -20.95
C LYS A 78 -6.55 30.33 -20.69
N THR A 79 -6.87 30.12 -19.42
CA THR A 79 -8.23 29.72 -19.02
C THR A 79 -8.72 30.63 -17.90
N LEU A 80 -9.95 31.11 -18.05
CA LEU A 80 -10.71 31.76 -17.00
C LEU A 80 -11.82 30.82 -16.58
N SER A 81 -11.84 30.43 -15.30
CA SER A 81 -12.87 29.53 -14.78
C SER A 81 -13.65 30.21 -13.68
N CYS A 82 -14.96 30.27 -13.89
CA CYS A 82 -15.93 30.87 -13.02
C CYS A 82 -17.16 29.94 -12.88
N MET A 83 -18.38 30.45 -13.06
CA MET A 83 -19.58 29.65 -13.32
C MET A 83 -19.52 29.02 -14.72
N THR A 84 -19.05 29.80 -15.69
CA THR A 84 -18.67 29.36 -17.04
C THR A 84 -17.15 29.38 -17.20
N ASN A 85 -16.66 28.77 -18.27
CA ASN A 85 -15.23 28.72 -18.58
C ASN A 85 -14.96 29.41 -19.91
N ASP A 86 -13.93 30.24 -19.93
CA ASP A 86 -13.41 30.83 -21.16
C ASP A 86 -12.01 30.29 -21.43
N VAL A 87 -11.78 29.91 -22.68
CA VAL A 87 -10.57 29.25 -23.13
C VAL A 87 -9.96 30.05 -24.27
N PHE A 88 -8.70 30.42 -24.10
CA PHE A 88 -7.95 31.23 -25.05
C PHE A 88 -6.62 30.56 -25.41
N GLN A 89 -6.13 30.83 -26.61
CA GLN A 89 -4.81 30.38 -27.06
C GLN A 89 -4.04 31.48 -27.79
N MET A 90 -2.73 31.35 -27.85
CA MET A 90 -1.84 32.23 -28.60
C MET A 90 -0.68 31.41 -29.18
N GLY A 91 -0.34 31.67 -30.44
CA GLY A 91 0.71 30.96 -31.17
C GLY A 91 0.32 29.51 -31.51
N GLU A 92 1.18 28.85 -32.27
CA GLU A 92 0.95 27.48 -32.73
C GLU A 92 1.98 26.50 -32.15
N HIS A 93 1.63 25.21 -32.15
CA HIS A 93 2.58 24.17 -31.77
C HIS A 93 3.58 23.91 -32.91
N VAL A 94 4.87 23.82 -32.57
CA VAL A 94 5.95 23.61 -33.55
C VAL A 94 5.86 22.25 -34.27
N ALA A 95 5.38 21.23 -33.57
CA ALA A 95 5.19 19.90 -34.14
C ALA A 95 3.70 19.63 -34.36
N ALA A 96 3.31 18.99 -35.47
CA ALA A 96 1.95 18.51 -35.72
C ALA A 96 1.63 17.22 -34.94
N ALA A 97 2.64 16.39 -34.65
CA ALA A 97 2.48 15.16 -33.88
C ALA A 97 2.07 15.40 -32.42
N SER A 98 1.18 14.55 -31.89
CA SER A 98 0.76 14.54 -30.49
C SER A 98 1.57 13.52 -29.69
N SER A 99 1.93 13.85 -28.45
CA SER A 99 2.63 12.92 -27.55
C SER A 99 1.64 12.05 -26.77
N PRO A 100 2.00 10.81 -26.39
CA PRO A 100 1.16 9.96 -25.55
C PRO A 100 0.79 10.66 -24.25
N ARG A 101 -0.51 10.82 -23.99
CA ARG A 101 -0.99 11.52 -22.79
C ARG A 101 -0.82 10.64 -21.55
N ARG A 102 -0.52 11.29 -20.44
CA ARG A 102 -0.60 10.67 -19.11
C ARG A 102 -2.08 10.35 -18.82
N LYS A 103 -2.46 9.07 -18.75
CA LYS A 103 -3.81 8.59 -18.37
C LYS A 103 -4.21 9.13 -16.99
N ARG A 104 -5.20 10.02 -16.91
CA ARG A 104 -5.69 10.68 -15.67
C ARG A 104 -7.09 10.16 -15.32
N LEU A 105 -7.45 10.20 -14.04
CA LEU A 105 -8.84 9.94 -13.62
C LEU A 105 -9.74 11.02 -14.21
N THR A 106 -10.75 10.60 -14.96
CA THR A 106 -11.77 11.49 -15.51
C THR A 106 -12.67 12.03 -14.39
N PRO A 107 -13.34 13.17 -14.59
CA PRO A 107 -14.32 13.68 -13.64
C PRO A 107 -15.50 12.72 -13.44
N SER A 108 -15.86 11.88 -14.41
CA SER A 108 -16.86 10.82 -14.23
C SER A 108 -16.35 9.65 -13.37
N GLN A 109 -15.05 9.34 -13.43
CA GLN A 109 -14.40 8.31 -12.60
C GLN A 109 -14.18 8.77 -11.15
N LYS A 110 -13.89 10.06 -10.93
CA LYS A 110 -13.55 10.60 -9.59
C LYS A 110 -14.64 10.36 -8.53
N PRO A 111 -15.94 10.64 -8.76
CA PRO A 111 -17.02 10.34 -7.81
C PRO A 111 -17.08 8.86 -7.45
N ASN A 112 -16.95 7.98 -8.45
CA ASN A 112 -16.98 6.55 -8.18
C ASN A 112 -15.75 6.08 -7.38
N VAL A 113 -14.55 6.60 -7.67
CA VAL A 113 -13.38 6.31 -6.83
C VAL A 113 -13.59 6.81 -5.40
N ARG A 114 -14.18 7.99 -5.20
CA ARG A 114 -14.52 8.53 -3.87
C ARG A 114 -15.53 7.65 -3.12
N GLU A 115 -16.58 7.21 -3.80
CA GLU A 115 -17.58 6.27 -3.26
C GLU A 115 -16.93 4.94 -2.85
N LEU A 116 -16.16 4.32 -3.75
CA LEU A 116 -15.42 3.10 -3.44
C LEU A 116 -14.43 3.30 -2.27
N THR A 117 -13.87 4.51 -2.16
CA THR A 117 -12.96 4.91 -1.08
C THR A 117 -13.65 4.93 0.29
N LEU A 118 -14.94 5.29 0.36
CA LEU A 118 -15.73 5.23 1.60
C LEU A 118 -15.95 3.78 2.06
N HIS A 119 -16.01 2.83 1.12
CA HIS A 119 -16.16 1.40 1.40
C HIS A 119 -14.84 0.67 1.76
N ASN A 120 -13.74 1.41 2.00
CA ASN A 120 -12.40 0.89 2.35
C ASN A 120 -11.91 -0.25 1.43
N LEU A 121 -12.26 -0.22 0.13
CA LEU A 121 -11.80 -1.25 -0.79
C LEU A 121 -10.29 -1.13 -1.04
N ARG A 122 -9.61 -2.27 -1.23
CA ARG A 122 -8.16 -2.29 -1.54
C ARG A 122 -7.87 -1.54 -2.85
N PRO A 123 -6.74 -0.81 -2.97
CA PRO A 123 -6.42 -0.01 -4.15
C PRO A 123 -6.52 -0.71 -5.51
N MET A 124 -6.10 -1.98 -5.60
CA MET A 124 -6.24 -2.79 -6.82
C MET A 124 -7.69 -3.12 -7.17
N ARG A 125 -8.57 -3.25 -6.16
CA ARG A 125 -10.01 -3.47 -6.37
C ARG A 125 -10.68 -2.22 -6.97
N PHE A 126 -10.13 -1.01 -6.78
CA PHE A 126 -10.61 0.18 -7.49
C PHE A 126 -10.41 0.09 -9.00
N ARG A 127 -9.24 -0.39 -9.47
CA ARG A 127 -8.98 -0.49 -10.93
C ARG A 127 -9.89 -1.52 -11.59
N HIS A 128 -10.11 -2.68 -10.97
CA HIS A 128 -11.03 -3.68 -11.50
C HIS A 128 -12.50 -3.24 -11.41
N ALA A 129 -12.90 -2.56 -10.34
CA ALA A 129 -14.24 -1.99 -10.22
C ALA A 129 -14.49 -0.91 -11.29
N MET A 130 -13.51 -0.03 -11.54
CA MET A 130 -13.59 0.97 -12.61
C MET A 130 -13.66 0.33 -13.99
N SER A 131 -12.85 -0.69 -14.27
CA SER A 131 -12.87 -1.41 -15.55
C SER A 131 -14.26 -1.98 -15.86
N ARG A 132 -14.93 -2.56 -14.85
CA ARG A 132 -16.29 -3.10 -15.00
C ARG A 132 -17.36 -2.00 -15.10
N LYS A 133 -17.26 -0.93 -14.30
CA LYS A 133 -18.29 0.12 -14.25
C LYS A 133 -18.27 1.04 -15.48
N PHE A 134 -17.10 1.25 -16.07
CA PHE A 134 -16.93 2.14 -17.22
C PHE A 134 -16.63 1.39 -18.52
N GLU A 135 -16.64 0.04 -18.50
CA GLU A 135 -16.33 -0.81 -19.66
C GLU A 135 -14.97 -0.49 -20.32
N ILE A 136 -13.99 -0.09 -19.50
CA ILE A 136 -12.65 0.29 -19.97
C ILE A 136 -11.68 -0.87 -19.75
N VAL A 137 -10.87 -1.19 -20.76
CA VAL A 137 -9.79 -2.18 -20.64
C VAL A 137 -8.78 -1.72 -19.58
N LEU A 138 -8.33 -2.62 -18.71
CA LEU A 138 -7.43 -2.30 -17.58
C LEU A 138 -6.16 -1.54 -17.96
N GLN A 139 -5.67 -1.75 -19.19
CA GLN A 139 -4.50 -1.07 -19.75
C GLN A 139 -4.75 0.42 -20.01
N ASP A 140 -6.02 0.81 -20.23
CA ASP A 140 -6.47 2.17 -20.50
C ASP A 140 -6.89 2.97 -19.27
N LEU A 141 -6.89 2.32 -18.11
CA LEU A 141 -7.06 3.01 -16.84
C LEU A 141 -5.77 3.71 -16.38
N PRO A 142 -5.88 4.74 -15.53
CA PRO A 142 -4.74 5.30 -14.81
C PRO A 142 -3.95 4.23 -14.04
N SER A 143 -2.64 4.43 -13.90
CA SER A 143 -1.78 3.52 -13.13
C SER A 143 -2.25 3.38 -11.68
N LEU A 144 -1.90 2.26 -11.04
CA LEU A 144 -2.23 2.01 -9.63
C LEU A 144 -1.75 3.14 -8.72
N SER A 145 -0.51 3.61 -8.92
CA SER A 145 0.06 4.73 -8.14
C SER A 145 -0.77 6.01 -8.25
N ARG A 146 -1.37 6.30 -9.40
CA ARG A 146 -2.23 7.49 -9.58
C ARG A 146 -3.56 7.36 -8.86
N VAL A 147 -4.15 6.17 -8.88
CA VAL A 147 -5.38 5.90 -8.14
C VAL A 147 -5.11 5.99 -6.64
N GLN A 148 -4.02 5.38 -6.16
CA GLN A 148 -3.56 5.47 -4.77
C GLN A 148 -3.33 6.92 -4.35
N ASN A 149 -2.60 7.71 -5.13
CA ASN A 149 -2.34 9.12 -4.81
C ASN A 149 -3.62 9.96 -4.72
N PHE A 150 -4.60 9.72 -5.61
CA PHE A 150 -5.90 10.39 -5.55
C PHE A 150 -6.71 10.00 -4.32
N VAL A 151 -6.78 8.70 -4.02
CA VAL A 151 -7.46 8.16 -2.83
C VAL A 151 -6.83 8.71 -1.56
N GLN A 152 -5.50 8.70 -1.48
CA GLN A 152 -4.75 9.23 -0.35
C GLN A 152 -5.02 10.73 -0.18
N HIS A 153 -4.97 11.52 -1.26
CA HIS A 153 -5.29 12.94 -1.18
C HIS A 153 -6.72 13.16 -0.67
N TYR A 154 -7.70 12.42 -1.19
CA TYR A 154 -9.09 12.50 -0.73
C TYR A 154 -9.27 12.11 0.73
N TRP A 155 -8.58 11.07 1.20
CA TRP A 155 -8.51 10.69 2.62
C TRP A 155 -7.98 11.83 3.49
N ARG A 156 -6.89 12.47 3.04
CA ARG A 156 -6.23 13.55 3.78
C ARG A 156 -7.03 14.84 3.82
N THR A 157 -7.72 15.20 2.74
CA THR A 157 -8.41 16.50 2.65
C THR A 157 -9.88 16.46 3.03
N ASN A 158 -10.56 15.33 2.83
CA ASN A 158 -12.03 15.27 2.93
C ASN A 158 -12.54 14.31 4.00
N LEU A 159 -11.74 13.35 4.45
CA LEU A 159 -12.14 12.39 5.50
C LEU A 159 -11.43 12.60 6.83
N THR A 160 -10.67 13.71 6.98
CA THR A 160 -9.91 14.03 8.22
C THR A 160 -9.16 12.83 8.80
N ARG A 161 -8.57 12.00 7.92
CA ARG A 161 -7.74 10.84 8.32
C ARG A 161 -6.25 11.19 8.31
N ASN A 162 -5.87 12.41 8.71
CA ASN A 162 -4.47 12.80 8.90
C ASN A 162 -3.98 12.51 10.33
N ASP A 163 -4.89 12.52 11.30
CA ASP A 163 -4.53 12.57 12.72
C ASP A 163 -4.10 11.19 13.26
N ARG A 164 -4.37 10.12 12.52
CA ARG A 164 -4.16 8.75 13.00
C ARG A 164 -2.71 8.29 13.07
N VAL A 165 -1.78 8.83 12.27
CA VAL A 165 -0.39 8.31 12.29
C VAL A 165 0.38 8.89 13.48
N ASP A 166 0.20 10.17 13.78
CA ASP A 166 0.84 10.81 14.93
C ASP A 166 0.19 10.35 16.24
N ASP A 167 -1.13 10.23 16.28
CA ASP A 167 -1.84 9.63 17.43
C ASP A 167 -1.45 8.17 17.65
N LEU A 168 -1.34 7.38 16.57
CA LEU A 168 -0.87 5.99 16.67
C LEU A 168 0.58 5.92 17.12
N ARG A 169 1.46 6.80 16.61
CA ARG A 169 2.84 6.90 17.06
C ARG A 169 2.89 7.21 18.55
N LYS A 170 2.11 8.19 19.01
CA LYS A 170 1.98 8.52 20.43
C LYS A 170 1.49 7.32 21.23
N TRP A 171 0.44 6.63 20.77
CA TRP A 171 -0.11 5.44 21.45
C TRP A 171 0.92 4.30 21.58
N ILE A 172 1.71 4.07 20.53
CA ILE A 172 2.82 3.09 20.52
C ILE A 172 3.89 3.52 21.51
N HIS A 173 4.33 4.77 21.44
CA HIS A 173 5.38 5.32 22.31
C HIS A 173 5.01 5.32 23.79
N GLU A 174 3.75 5.60 24.13
CA GLU A 174 3.21 5.51 25.50
C GLU A 174 3.22 4.08 26.06
N ARG A 175 3.30 3.07 25.19
CA ARG A 175 3.27 1.65 25.53
C ARG A 175 4.52 0.94 25.07
N ALA A 176 5.59 1.67 24.77
CA ALA A 176 6.86 1.07 24.40
C ALA A 176 7.41 0.29 25.58
N PHE A 177 7.98 -0.89 25.32
CA PHE A 177 8.62 -1.70 26.35
C PHE A 177 9.71 -0.91 27.08
N THR A 178 9.56 -0.78 28.39
CA THR A 178 10.50 -0.11 29.30
C THR A 178 11.25 -1.11 30.17
N GLY A 179 10.73 -2.33 30.31
CA GLY A 179 11.25 -3.33 31.25
C GLY A 179 10.50 -3.34 32.58
N GLU A 180 9.75 -2.30 32.91
CA GLU A 180 9.02 -2.16 34.17
C GLU A 180 7.60 -2.75 34.13
N GLU A 181 7.13 -3.18 32.95
CA GLU A 181 5.76 -3.67 32.78
C GLU A 181 5.49 -4.93 33.61
N GLY A 182 4.28 -5.04 34.17
CA GLY A 182 3.82 -6.25 34.84
C GLY A 182 3.79 -7.46 33.90
N LEU A 183 3.78 -8.68 34.45
CA LEU A 183 3.87 -9.92 33.64
C LEU A 183 2.78 -10.03 32.56
N ALA A 184 1.54 -9.68 32.91
CA ALA A 184 0.39 -9.72 32.00
C ALA A 184 0.10 -8.38 31.30
N GLN A 185 0.86 -7.33 31.60
CA GLN A 185 0.64 -6.02 30.99
C GLN A 185 1.14 -6.04 29.54
N PRO A 186 0.30 -5.63 28.57
CA PRO A 186 0.72 -5.57 27.18
C PRO A 186 1.59 -4.35 26.92
N PHE A 187 2.57 -4.52 26.05
CA PHE A 187 3.45 -3.47 25.59
C PHE A 187 3.78 -3.65 24.11
N THR A 188 4.35 -2.61 23.52
CA THR A 188 4.76 -2.55 22.12
C THR A 188 6.28 -2.60 22.02
N TYR A 189 6.78 -3.19 20.93
CA TYR A 189 8.20 -3.28 20.65
C TYR A 189 8.42 -3.38 19.13
N ALA A 190 9.59 -2.98 18.67
CA ALA A 190 9.98 -3.07 17.26
C ALA A 190 11.48 -3.34 17.16
N TRP A 191 12.00 -3.60 15.96
CA TRP A 191 13.43 -3.76 15.72
C TRP A 191 14.17 -2.42 15.76
N ASP A 192 13.74 -1.49 14.92
CA ASP A 192 14.31 -0.15 14.84
C ASP A 192 13.79 0.71 16.00
N LEU A 193 14.73 1.32 16.71
CA LEU A 193 14.47 2.22 17.83
C LEU A 193 15.01 3.62 17.50
N ASP A 194 14.31 4.66 17.96
CA ASP A 194 14.78 6.04 17.88
C ASP A 194 15.83 6.34 18.97
N ALA A 195 16.30 7.59 19.00
CA ALA A 195 17.31 8.03 19.96
C ALA A 195 16.86 7.92 21.43
N ASP A 196 15.54 7.88 21.68
CA ASP A 196 14.95 7.73 23.01
C ASP A 196 14.66 6.24 23.34
N GLY A 197 15.08 5.31 22.48
CA GLY A 197 14.85 3.87 22.64
C GLY A 197 13.42 3.44 22.32
N LYS A 198 12.59 4.30 21.72
CA LYS A 198 11.20 3.99 21.39
C LYS A 198 11.08 3.40 19.97
N PRO A 199 10.04 2.59 19.71
CA PRO A 199 9.80 2.03 18.38
C PRO A 199 9.75 3.10 17.28
N VAL A 200 10.52 2.91 16.20
CA VAL A 200 10.41 3.74 15.00
C VAL A 200 9.12 3.40 14.27
N VAL A 201 8.18 4.36 14.22
CA VAL A 201 6.88 4.16 13.57
C VAL A 201 6.92 4.68 12.13
N GLY A 202 7.04 3.74 11.18
CA GLY A 202 6.96 4.01 9.75
C GLY A 202 5.59 4.49 9.29
N ASN A 203 5.51 4.99 8.06
CA ASN A 203 4.25 5.48 7.48
C ASN A 203 3.55 4.42 6.60
N GLY A 204 4.11 3.20 6.53
CA GLY A 204 3.59 2.09 5.76
C GLY A 204 3.97 2.08 4.28
N SER A 205 4.87 2.98 3.85
CA SER A 205 5.49 2.92 2.52
C SER A 205 6.56 1.83 2.44
N GLU A 206 7.02 1.51 1.23
CA GLU A 206 8.13 0.57 1.03
C GLU A 206 9.44 1.12 1.62
N GLU A 207 9.66 2.44 1.55
CA GLU A 207 10.86 3.07 2.11
C GLU A 207 10.82 3.22 3.63
N ARG A 208 9.62 3.27 4.22
CA ARG A 208 9.39 3.41 5.67
C ARG A 208 8.27 2.47 6.12
N PRO A 209 8.52 1.15 6.15
CA PRO A 209 7.51 0.17 6.52
C PRO A 209 7.04 0.38 7.95
N PHE A 210 5.76 0.11 8.20
CA PHE A 210 5.19 0.09 9.54
C PHE A 210 5.37 -1.31 10.10
N VAL A 211 6.10 -1.46 11.21
CA VAL A 211 6.34 -2.74 11.88
C VAL A 211 6.30 -2.53 13.40
N VAL A 212 5.27 -3.06 14.04
CA VAL A 212 5.11 -2.95 15.51
C VAL A 212 4.62 -4.27 16.08
N GLY A 213 5.38 -4.82 17.01
CA GLY A 213 5.02 -5.99 17.81
C GLY A 213 4.23 -5.62 19.05
N LEU A 214 3.30 -6.48 19.45
CA LEU A 214 2.60 -6.42 20.73
C LEU A 214 2.66 -7.78 21.42
N THR A 215 3.01 -7.77 22.71
CA THR A 215 3.07 -8.97 23.54
C THR A 215 2.95 -8.60 25.02
N THR A 216 3.02 -9.60 25.90
CA THR A 216 3.22 -9.46 27.34
C THR A 216 4.43 -10.30 27.74
N LYS A 217 5.01 -10.06 28.92
CA LYS A 217 6.12 -10.90 29.41
C LYS A 217 5.66 -12.36 29.53
N THR A 218 4.46 -12.61 30.05
CA THR A 218 3.89 -13.97 30.17
C THR A 218 3.82 -14.70 28.83
N LEU A 219 3.45 -14.02 27.73
CA LEU A 219 3.40 -14.65 26.42
C LEU A 219 4.80 -14.92 25.87
N MET A 220 5.74 -13.98 26.02
CA MET A 220 7.11 -14.14 25.57
C MET A 220 7.84 -15.28 26.30
N LEU A 221 7.64 -15.40 27.61
CA LEU A 221 8.27 -16.44 28.44
C LEU A 221 7.81 -17.86 28.11
N ARG A 222 6.76 -18.04 27.30
CA ARG A 222 6.38 -19.36 26.76
C ARG A 222 7.48 -19.99 25.91
N LEU A 223 8.36 -19.17 25.33
CA LEU A 223 9.53 -19.61 24.57
C LEU A 223 10.67 -20.15 25.44
N MET A 224 10.56 -20.13 26.78
CA MET A 224 11.56 -20.74 27.68
C MET A 224 11.49 -22.28 27.71
N ARG A 225 10.61 -22.88 26.92
CA ARG A 225 10.52 -24.33 26.77
C ARG A 225 11.77 -24.85 26.02
N PRO A 226 12.15 -26.12 26.24
CA PRO A 226 13.20 -26.75 25.43
C PRO A 226 12.89 -26.63 23.93
N PRO A 227 13.85 -26.24 23.06
CA PRO A 227 13.62 -26.03 21.63
C PRO A 227 13.02 -27.24 20.89
N GLU A 228 13.31 -28.45 21.34
CA GLU A 228 12.81 -29.71 20.81
C GLU A 228 11.35 -30.00 21.18
N SER A 229 10.81 -29.29 22.18
CA SER A 229 9.47 -29.53 22.74
C SER A 229 8.36 -28.67 22.11
N PHE A 230 8.72 -27.77 21.19
CA PHE A 230 7.76 -26.90 20.53
C PHE A 230 8.10 -26.64 19.06
N ILE A 231 7.07 -26.23 18.31
CA ILE A 231 7.22 -25.71 16.95
C ILE A 231 6.84 -24.24 16.97
N LEU A 232 7.73 -23.37 16.49
CA LEU A 232 7.42 -21.95 16.30
C LEU A 232 6.52 -21.78 15.07
N HIS A 233 5.42 -21.07 15.21
CA HIS A 233 4.52 -20.73 14.12
C HIS A 233 4.66 -19.24 13.79
N VAL A 234 4.81 -18.94 12.51
CA VAL A 234 4.79 -17.58 11.94
C VAL A 234 3.76 -17.59 10.82
N ASP A 235 2.62 -16.92 11.02
CA ASP A 235 1.53 -16.93 10.04
C ASP A 235 1.01 -15.51 9.84
N ALA A 236 0.82 -15.10 8.58
CA ALA A 236 0.30 -13.78 8.28
C ALA A 236 -1.21 -13.83 8.00
N THR A 237 -1.98 -13.09 8.81
CA THR A 237 -3.44 -13.01 8.70
C THR A 237 -3.93 -11.60 8.41
N TYR A 238 -4.93 -11.52 7.53
CA TYR A 238 -5.53 -10.26 7.09
C TYR A 238 -6.87 -9.95 7.77
N LYS A 239 -7.34 -10.83 8.67
CA LYS A 239 -8.70 -10.77 9.22
C LYS A 239 -8.81 -10.06 10.57
N LEU A 240 -7.69 -9.66 11.16
CA LEU A 240 -7.63 -9.17 12.54
C LEU A 240 -7.67 -7.63 12.69
N ASN A 241 -7.71 -6.87 11.58
CA ASN A 241 -7.92 -5.42 11.65
C ASN A 241 -8.80 -4.86 10.51
N TYR A 242 -9.53 -3.80 10.82
CA TYR A 242 -10.44 -3.13 9.87
C TYR A 242 -9.72 -2.39 8.73
N GLN A 243 -8.40 -2.17 8.85
CA GLN A 243 -7.61 -1.47 7.85
C GLN A 243 -7.02 -2.43 6.79
N GLY A 244 -7.14 -3.74 7.00
CA GLY A 244 -6.63 -4.77 6.09
C GLY A 244 -5.10 -4.90 6.07
N TYR A 245 -4.40 -4.34 7.06
CA TYR A 245 -2.96 -4.58 7.25
C TYR A 245 -2.72 -6.06 7.58
N PRO A 246 -1.66 -6.68 7.07
CA PRO A 246 -1.24 -7.99 7.56
C PRO A 246 -0.90 -7.92 9.05
N ILE A 247 -1.33 -8.95 9.77
CA ILE A 247 -0.90 -9.22 11.14
C ILE A 247 -0.13 -10.52 11.12
N ILE A 248 1.15 -10.47 11.47
CA ILE A 248 1.96 -11.67 11.66
C ILE A 248 1.68 -12.17 13.07
N VAL A 249 1.09 -13.35 13.18
CA VAL A 249 0.88 -14.04 14.44
C VAL A 249 2.07 -14.95 14.66
N VAL A 250 2.72 -14.76 15.81
CA VAL A 250 3.79 -15.63 16.28
C VAL A 250 3.30 -16.39 17.50
N GLY A 251 3.40 -17.72 17.45
CA GLY A 251 3.03 -18.59 18.55
C GLY A 251 3.85 -19.86 18.55
N ILE A 252 3.62 -20.72 19.53
CA ILE A 252 4.22 -22.05 19.59
C ILE A 252 3.14 -23.12 19.69
N SER A 253 3.34 -24.26 19.03
CA SER A 253 2.58 -25.47 19.32
C SER A 253 3.39 -26.39 20.20
N ASP A 254 2.75 -26.94 21.23
CA ASP A 254 3.38 -27.91 22.13
C ASP A 254 3.18 -29.36 21.66
N CYS A 255 3.76 -30.32 22.39
CA CYS A 255 3.64 -31.75 22.09
C CYS A 255 2.18 -32.26 22.11
N SER A 256 1.28 -31.57 22.80
CA SER A 256 -0.16 -31.86 22.82
C SER A 256 -0.91 -31.20 21.65
N ARG A 257 -0.18 -30.59 20.71
CA ARG A 257 -0.71 -29.85 19.54
C ARG A 257 -1.55 -28.63 19.93
N GLY A 258 -1.38 -28.12 21.15
CA GLY A 258 -2.01 -26.90 21.61
C GLY A 258 -1.24 -25.69 21.10
N PHE A 259 -1.94 -24.76 20.43
CA PHE A 259 -1.34 -23.49 20.00
C PHE A 259 -1.36 -22.47 21.13
N HIS A 260 -0.21 -21.83 21.36
CA HIS A 260 -0.01 -20.81 22.37
C HIS A 260 0.54 -19.55 21.72
N LEU A 261 -0.23 -18.47 21.76
CA LEU A 261 0.21 -17.16 21.27
C LEU A 261 1.48 -16.70 22.02
N VAL A 262 2.43 -16.10 21.30
CA VAL A 262 3.65 -15.49 21.85
C VAL A 262 3.67 -13.99 21.57
N SER A 263 3.39 -13.59 20.33
CA SER A 263 3.34 -12.18 19.94
C SER A 263 2.49 -11.99 18.70
N ILE A 264 2.00 -10.77 18.50
CA ILE A 264 1.46 -10.34 17.20
C ILE A 264 2.31 -9.19 16.67
N PHE A 265 2.41 -9.06 15.36
CA PHE A 265 3.01 -7.90 14.70
C PHE A 265 2.02 -7.31 13.72
N ILE A 266 1.82 -5.99 13.79
CA ILE A 266 1.11 -5.24 12.77
C ILE A 266 2.14 -4.75 11.78
N VAL A 267 2.01 -5.17 10.51
CA VAL A 267 2.99 -4.87 9.47
C VAL A 267 2.34 -4.21 8.24
N SER A 268 3.09 -3.38 7.51
CA SER A 268 2.61 -2.78 6.26
C SER A 268 2.73 -3.66 5.03
N GLY A 269 3.45 -4.78 5.12
CA GLY A 269 3.67 -5.74 4.04
C GLY A 269 4.21 -7.07 4.56
N GLU A 270 4.40 -8.03 3.66
CA GLU A 270 4.84 -9.40 3.99
C GLU A 270 6.17 -9.74 3.30
N THR A 271 6.94 -8.73 2.89
CA THR A 271 8.24 -8.92 2.25
C THR A 271 9.31 -9.30 3.29
N GLN A 272 10.41 -9.90 2.86
CA GLN A 272 11.44 -10.42 3.78
C GLN A 272 12.03 -9.30 4.65
N ASP A 273 12.27 -8.13 4.07
CA ASP A 273 12.71 -6.89 4.70
C ASP A 273 11.74 -6.35 5.76
N ILE A 274 10.50 -6.84 5.80
CA ILE A 274 9.51 -6.49 6.84
C ILE A 274 9.40 -7.60 7.89
N VAL A 275 9.31 -8.86 7.45
CA VAL A 275 9.13 -10.02 8.34
C VAL A 275 10.40 -10.28 9.16
N GLN A 276 11.58 -10.16 8.55
CA GLN A 276 12.86 -10.44 9.21
C GLN A 276 13.09 -9.50 10.41
N PRO A 277 12.97 -8.17 10.30
CA PRO A 277 13.06 -7.28 11.48
C PRO A 277 12.04 -7.62 12.57
N ALA A 278 10.80 -8.00 12.23
CA ALA A 278 9.82 -8.42 13.23
C ALA A 278 10.31 -9.62 14.04
N LEU A 279 10.85 -10.65 13.38
CA LEU A 279 11.40 -11.84 14.04
C LEU A 279 12.71 -11.54 14.79
N MET A 280 13.56 -10.64 14.30
CA MET A 280 14.73 -10.17 15.02
C MET A 280 14.35 -9.41 16.30
N ALA A 281 13.29 -8.59 16.24
CA ALA A 281 12.74 -7.91 17.41
C ALA A 281 12.21 -8.90 18.45
N LEU A 282 11.53 -9.96 18.02
CA LEU A 282 11.07 -11.06 18.88
C LEU A 282 12.26 -11.70 19.62
N ARG A 283 13.29 -12.10 18.88
CA ARG A 283 14.50 -12.71 19.44
C ARG A 283 15.18 -11.77 20.43
N ARG A 284 15.35 -10.49 20.09
CA ARG A 284 15.95 -9.50 20.98
C ARG A 284 15.15 -9.35 22.27
N LEU A 285 13.82 -9.21 22.17
CA LEU A 285 12.96 -9.06 23.33
C LEU A 285 13.01 -10.29 24.24
N TYR A 286 13.00 -11.50 23.67
CA TYR A 286 13.20 -12.73 24.44
C TYR A 286 14.51 -12.66 25.25
N SER A 287 15.63 -12.34 24.59
CA SER A 287 16.93 -12.28 25.26
C SER A 287 17.02 -11.21 26.33
N VAL A 288 16.37 -10.06 26.13
CA VAL A 288 16.28 -9.02 27.17
C VAL A 288 15.47 -9.51 28.38
N LEU A 289 14.40 -10.28 28.18
CA LEU A 289 13.55 -10.75 29.27
C LEU A 289 14.12 -11.96 30.02
N THR A 290 14.85 -12.84 29.34
CA THR A 290 15.31 -14.13 29.91
C THR A 290 16.80 -14.15 30.23
N GLY A 291 17.60 -13.26 29.62
CA GLY A 291 19.06 -13.35 29.65
C GLY A 291 19.64 -14.44 28.75
N HIS A 292 18.83 -15.08 27.89
CA HIS A 292 19.25 -16.19 27.04
C HIS A 292 18.98 -15.91 25.55
N ASP A 293 19.81 -16.48 24.67
CA ASP A 293 19.51 -16.49 23.24
C ASP A 293 18.28 -17.35 22.93
N LEU A 294 17.38 -16.85 22.08
CA LEU A 294 16.26 -17.65 21.61
C LEU A 294 16.75 -18.71 20.62
N VAL A 295 16.70 -19.98 21.04
CA VAL A 295 16.99 -21.14 20.18
C VAL A 295 15.67 -21.73 19.67
N VAL A 296 15.55 -21.83 18.36
CA VAL A 296 14.41 -22.46 17.69
C VAL A 296 14.93 -23.65 16.90
N GLN A 297 14.33 -24.82 17.10
CA GLN A 297 14.67 -26.03 16.34
C GLN A 297 13.71 -26.25 15.17
N TYR A 298 12.42 -26.00 15.37
CA TYR A 298 11.39 -26.17 14.35
C TYR A 298 10.59 -24.89 14.18
N ALA A 299 10.42 -24.43 12.93
CA ALA A 299 9.53 -23.34 12.62
C ALA A 299 8.63 -23.66 11.43
N ILE A 300 7.34 -23.40 11.56
CA ILE A 300 6.34 -23.47 10.49
C ILE A 300 5.99 -22.03 10.08
N ALA A 301 6.13 -21.75 8.79
CA ALA A 301 5.69 -20.51 8.19
C ALA A 301 4.74 -20.74 7.01
N ASP A 302 4.12 -19.67 6.52
CA ASP A 302 3.46 -19.71 5.21
C ASP A 302 4.41 -20.19 4.12
N PRO A 303 3.93 -20.90 3.08
CA PRO A 303 4.75 -21.30 1.93
C PRO A 303 4.95 -20.11 0.96
N ASP A 304 5.24 -18.95 1.52
CA ASP A 304 5.63 -17.72 0.85
C ASP A 304 7.15 -17.56 1.00
N GLN A 305 7.79 -17.06 -0.07
CA GLN A 305 9.25 -16.96 -0.12
C GLN A 305 9.80 -15.99 0.94
N ALA A 306 9.07 -14.93 1.25
CA ALA A 306 9.51 -13.89 2.16
C ALA A 306 9.55 -14.38 3.60
N GLN A 307 8.48 -14.99 4.11
CA GLN A 307 8.45 -15.57 5.44
C GLN A 307 9.44 -16.74 5.57
N TYR A 308 9.54 -17.59 4.55
CA TYR A 308 10.54 -18.66 4.53
C TYR A 308 11.97 -18.09 4.67
N ASN A 309 12.34 -17.13 3.82
CA ASN A 309 13.67 -16.53 3.86
C ASN A 309 13.93 -15.80 5.19
N ALA A 310 12.96 -15.03 5.69
CA ALA A 310 13.07 -14.32 6.95
C ALA A 310 13.28 -15.28 8.13
N THR A 311 12.53 -16.37 8.18
CA THR A 311 12.64 -17.37 9.25
C THR A 311 14.02 -18.04 9.22
N ASN A 312 14.50 -18.45 8.04
CA ASN A 312 15.84 -19.03 7.88
C ASN A 312 16.94 -18.02 8.19
N ALA A 313 16.78 -16.75 7.83
CA ALA A 313 17.75 -15.71 8.13
C ALA A 313 17.90 -15.44 9.65
N VAL A 314 16.80 -15.54 10.41
CA VAL A 314 16.81 -15.25 11.85
C VAL A 314 17.22 -16.46 12.70
N PHE A 315 16.77 -17.65 12.33
CA PHE A 315 16.93 -18.87 13.15
C PHE A 315 17.88 -19.92 12.53
N GLY A 316 18.23 -19.80 11.25
CA GLY A 316 19.02 -20.81 10.52
C GLY A 316 20.49 -20.93 10.92
N ASN A 317 21.00 -20.04 11.79
CA ASN A 317 22.34 -20.20 12.36
C ASN A 317 22.42 -21.35 13.36
N ASN A 318 21.27 -21.87 13.84
CA ASN A 318 21.23 -23.09 14.63
C ASN A 318 21.39 -24.31 13.69
N PRO A 319 22.43 -25.15 13.84
CA PRO A 319 22.64 -26.32 12.96
C PRO A 319 21.54 -27.36 13.05
N HIS A 320 20.71 -27.34 14.11
CA HIS A 320 19.56 -28.22 14.27
C HIS A 320 18.25 -27.59 13.78
N PHE A 321 18.28 -26.35 13.26
CA PHE A 321 17.08 -25.66 12.78
C PHE A 321 16.52 -26.32 11.52
N THR A 322 15.21 -26.55 11.53
CA THR A 322 14.45 -27.07 10.39
C THR A 322 13.23 -26.19 10.13
N SER A 323 13.19 -25.57 8.95
CA SER A 323 11.99 -24.88 8.47
C SER A 323 11.01 -25.90 7.89
N LEU A 324 9.83 -25.98 8.51
CA LEU A 324 8.74 -26.87 8.13
C LEU A 324 7.69 -26.13 7.30
N MET A 325 7.00 -26.86 6.42
CA MET A 325 5.87 -26.32 5.66
C MET A 325 4.57 -26.56 6.42
N CYS A 326 3.71 -25.52 6.49
CA CYS A 326 2.41 -25.66 7.14
C CYS A 326 1.52 -26.68 6.40
N PHE A 327 1.12 -27.75 7.09
CA PHE A 327 0.32 -28.82 6.50
C PHE A 327 -1.02 -28.33 5.94
N PHE A 328 -1.68 -27.37 6.60
CA PHE A 328 -2.89 -26.73 6.07
C PHE A 328 -2.66 -26.11 4.69
N HIS A 329 -1.51 -25.46 4.49
CA HIS A 329 -1.17 -24.86 3.20
C HIS A 329 -0.82 -25.89 2.13
N VAL A 330 -0.21 -27.01 2.51
CA VAL A 330 -0.03 -28.18 1.64
C VAL A 330 -1.40 -28.69 1.18
N MET A 331 -2.30 -29.00 2.12
CA MET A 331 -3.66 -29.46 1.81
C MET A 331 -4.40 -28.49 0.88
N LYS A 332 -4.35 -27.19 1.17
CA LYS A 332 -4.99 -26.15 0.35
C LYS A 332 -4.46 -26.13 -1.08
N ARG A 333 -3.14 -26.28 -1.28
CA ARG A 333 -2.52 -26.36 -2.60
C ARG A 333 -2.93 -27.64 -3.33
N VAL A 334 -2.89 -28.77 -2.65
CA VAL A 334 -3.29 -30.07 -3.21
C VAL A 334 -4.76 -30.05 -3.63
N TYR A 335 -5.68 -29.62 -2.76
CA TYR A 335 -7.10 -29.51 -3.09
C TYR A 335 -7.38 -28.62 -4.30
N ARG A 336 -6.62 -27.54 -4.47
CA ARG A 336 -6.72 -26.69 -5.66
C ARG A 336 -6.27 -27.43 -6.92
N ALA A 337 -5.18 -28.19 -6.85
CA ALA A 337 -4.64 -28.95 -7.98
C ALA A 337 -5.56 -30.09 -8.40
N ILE A 338 -6.11 -30.84 -7.44
CA ILE A 338 -6.99 -31.98 -7.71
C ILE A 338 -8.45 -31.58 -7.98
N LYS A 339 -8.76 -30.27 -8.08
CA LYS A 339 -10.15 -29.77 -8.18
C LYS A 339 -10.93 -30.38 -9.34
N THR A 340 -10.29 -30.67 -10.47
CA THR A 340 -10.91 -31.24 -11.68
C THR A 340 -10.98 -32.77 -11.66
N PHE A 341 -10.39 -33.43 -10.68
CA PHE A 341 -10.31 -34.89 -10.66
C PHE A 341 -11.66 -35.52 -10.26
N PRO A 342 -11.90 -36.79 -10.62
CA PRO A 342 -13.04 -37.56 -10.11
C PRO A 342 -13.04 -37.61 -8.57
N SER A 343 -14.23 -37.72 -7.96
CA SER A 343 -14.40 -37.74 -6.50
C SER A 343 -13.61 -38.85 -5.82
N GLY A 344 -13.62 -40.07 -6.39
CA GLY A 344 -12.85 -41.20 -5.87
C GLY A 344 -11.34 -40.91 -5.82
N THR A 345 -10.78 -40.35 -6.89
CA THR A 345 -9.36 -39.98 -6.96
C THR A 345 -9.01 -38.89 -5.96
N LYS A 346 -9.88 -37.87 -5.78
CA LYS A 346 -9.68 -36.83 -4.76
C LYS A 346 -9.62 -37.42 -3.35
N ALA A 347 -10.50 -38.37 -3.05
CA ALA A 347 -10.56 -39.03 -1.75
C ALA A 347 -9.29 -39.82 -1.46
N ILE A 348 -8.80 -40.60 -2.44
CA ILE A 348 -7.54 -41.36 -2.33
C ILE A 348 -6.36 -40.42 -2.07
N ILE A 349 -6.18 -39.39 -2.91
CA ILE A 349 -5.07 -38.44 -2.74
C ILE A 349 -5.13 -37.73 -1.38
N SER A 350 -6.33 -37.37 -0.92
CA SER A 350 -6.49 -36.73 0.39
C SER A 350 -6.13 -37.67 1.53
N ARG A 351 -6.60 -38.92 1.47
CA ARG A 351 -6.29 -39.95 2.47
C ARG A 351 -4.78 -40.19 2.54
N ASP A 352 -4.15 -40.47 1.41
CA ASP A 352 -2.72 -40.79 1.35
C ASP A 352 -1.86 -39.60 1.86
N LEU A 353 -2.31 -38.36 1.64
CA LEU A 353 -1.67 -37.17 2.18
C LEU A 353 -1.80 -37.04 3.71
N TYR A 354 -2.94 -37.44 4.27
CA TYR A 354 -3.08 -37.53 5.73
C TYR A 354 -2.25 -38.68 6.29
N ASP A 355 -2.20 -39.84 5.64
CA ASP A 355 -1.40 -40.98 6.07
C ASP A 355 0.09 -40.57 6.16
N MET A 356 0.61 -39.87 5.14
CA MET A 356 1.94 -39.27 5.19
C MET A 356 2.10 -38.28 6.36
N HIS A 357 1.11 -37.41 6.62
CA HIS A 357 1.21 -36.42 7.71
C HIS A 357 1.22 -37.05 9.11
N PHE A 358 0.56 -38.20 9.27
CA PHE A 358 0.44 -38.92 10.53
C PHE A 358 1.48 -40.04 10.70
N ALA A 359 2.37 -40.24 9.71
CA ALA A 359 3.49 -41.16 9.82
C ALA A 359 4.30 -40.90 11.09
N ARG A 360 4.64 -41.96 11.82
CA ARG A 360 5.34 -41.91 13.11
C ARG A 360 6.85 -41.95 12.97
N SER A 361 7.35 -42.22 11.76
CA SER A 361 8.78 -42.27 11.46
C SER A 361 9.07 -41.85 10.02
N HIS A 362 10.32 -41.49 9.76
CA HIS A 362 10.77 -41.19 8.40
C HIS A 362 10.76 -42.40 7.45
N SER A 363 10.72 -43.62 7.97
CA SER A 363 10.59 -44.83 7.15
C SER A 363 9.12 -45.17 6.82
N GLU A 364 8.18 -44.68 7.64
CA GLU A 364 6.74 -44.83 7.41
C GLU A 364 6.23 -43.72 6.48
N PHE A 365 6.87 -42.55 6.52
CA PHE A 365 6.71 -41.46 5.55
C PHE A 365 7.33 -41.82 4.21
#